data_AF-A0A848K3V3-F1
#
_entry.id   AF-A0A848K3V3-F1
#
_cell.length_a   1.000
_cell.length_b   1.000
_cell.length_c   1.000
_cell.angle_alpha   90.00
_cell.angle_beta   90.00
_cell.angle_gamma   90.00
#
_symmetry.space_group_name_H-M   'P 1'
#
loop_
_entity.id
_entity.type
_entity.pdbx_description
1 polymer ?
#
loop_
_entity_poly.entity_id
_entity_poly.type
_entity_poly.pdbx_seq_one_letter_code
_entity_poly.pdbx_strand_id
1 'polypeptide(L)' 'MNALAQPIVPAAEVSATDDVLIHVRFAPNADIFTIDRLPEGQSGKAWFEHLYANASSYYRTFANGRGFFRIPASVFATL' A
#
# COMPACT_ATOMS: atom_id res chain seq x y z
N MET A 1 36.69 22.98 28.35
CA MET A 1 36.61 23.31 26.90
C MET A 1 37.00 22.03 26.16
N ASN A 2 36.18 21.32 25.39
CA ASN A 2 35.14 21.71 24.45
C ASN A 2 34.02 20.67 24.45
N ALA A 3 32.78 21.17 24.42
CA ALA A 3 31.61 20.39 24.10
C ALA A 3 31.69 19.98 22.63
N LEU A 4 31.95 18.71 22.36
CA LEU A 4 31.62 18.10 21.07
C LEU A 4 30.11 17.90 21.08
N ALA A 5 29.39 18.98 20.80
CA ALA A 5 27.99 18.96 20.45
C ALA A 5 27.84 18.01 19.27
N GLN A 6 27.39 16.78 19.55
CA GLN A 6 26.73 15.99 18.55
C GLN A 6 25.56 16.84 18.05
N PRO A 7 25.38 17.05 16.73
CA PRO A 7 24.13 17.60 16.26
C PRO A 7 23.06 16.63 16.72
N ILE A 8 22.25 17.07 17.70
CA ILE A 8 20.94 16.49 17.95
C ILE A 8 20.18 16.69 16.66
N VAL A 9 20.24 15.70 15.77
CA VAL A 9 19.26 15.62 14.69
C VAL A 9 17.92 15.55 15.40
N PRO A 10 17.04 16.56 15.27
CA PRO A 10 15.70 16.43 15.84
C PRO A 10 15.07 15.21 15.17
N ALA A 11 14.49 14.33 15.99
CA ALA A 11 13.83 13.08 15.60
C ALA A 11 12.52 13.31 14.79
N ALA A 12 12.50 14.33 13.93
CA ALA A 12 11.49 14.65 12.93
C ALA A 12 12.29 14.98 11.65
N GLU A 13 12.51 14.04 10.74
CA GLU A 13 11.56 13.67 9.70
C GLU A 13 11.76 12.21 9.26
N VAL A 14 11.27 11.26 10.05
CA VAL A 14 10.58 10.13 9.41
C VAL A 14 9.24 10.68 8.94
N SER A 15 9.27 11.48 7.87
CA SER A 15 8.08 12.03 7.24
C SER A 15 7.29 10.85 6.69
N ALA A 16 6.36 10.39 7.53
CA ALA A 16 5.11 9.69 7.26
C ALA A 16 4.79 9.43 5.79
N THR A 17 5.52 8.53 5.14
CA THR A 17 5.11 8.00 3.84
C THR A 17 5.57 6.56 3.73
N ASP A 18 5.15 5.73 4.70
CA ASP A 18 5.18 4.29 4.48
C ASP A 18 4.18 4.00 3.34
N ASP A 19 4.68 3.73 2.15
CA ASP A 19 3.82 3.34 1.04
C ASP A 19 3.15 2.02 1.41
N VAL A 20 1.82 2.01 1.48
CA VAL A 20 1.05 0.79 1.71
C VAL A 20 1.11 -0.02 0.42
N LEU A 21 1.92 -1.08 0.45
CA LEU A 21 1.94 -2.09 -0.60
C LEU A 21 0.86 -3.14 -0.35
N ILE A 22 -0.11 -3.21 -1.26
CA ILE A 22 -1.16 -4.24 -1.23
C ILE A 22 -0.89 -5.19 -2.38
N HIS A 23 -0.48 -6.42 -2.07
CA HIS A 23 -0.30 -7.45 -3.07
C HIS A 23 -1.64 -8.06 -3.46
N VAL A 24 -1.84 -8.24 -4.76
CA VAL A 24 -3.03 -8.85 -5.34
C VAL A 24 -2.59 -10.00 -6.22
N ARG A 25 -3.18 -11.16 -6.01
CA ARG A 25 -2.96 -12.34 -6.83
C ARG A 25 -4.26 -12.68 -7.55
N PHE A 26 -4.18 -12.73 -8.87
CA PHE A 26 -5.26 -13.13 -9.75
C PHE A 26 -5.13 -14.61 -10.07
N ALA A 27 -6.25 -15.29 -10.12
CA ALA A 27 -6.38 -16.62 -10.65
C ALA A 27 -6.41 -16.57 -12.19
N PRO A 28 -6.11 -17.69 -12.88
CA PRO A 28 -6.12 -17.75 -14.35
C PRO A 28 -7.50 -17.52 -14.99
N ASN A 29 -8.58 -17.60 -14.19
CA ASN A 29 -9.94 -17.24 -14.56
C ASN A 29 -10.27 -15.75 -14.32
N ALA A 30 -9.24 -14.92 -14.07
CA ALA A 30 -9.35 -13.50 -13.73
C ALA A 30 -10.03 -13.18 -12.38
N ASP A 31 -10.24 -14.16 -11.51
CA ASP A 31 -10.76 -13.95 -10.16
C ASP A 31 -9.65 -13.54 -9.16
N ILE A 32 -9.98 -12.93 -8.02
CA ILE A 32 -8.99 -12.58 -6.98
C ILE A 32 -8.74 -13.80 -6.11
N PHE A 33 -7.56 -14.41 -6.27
CA PHE A 33 -7.14 -15.55 -5.46
C PHE A 33 -6.76 -15.12 -4.04
N THR A 34 -6.10 -13.97 -3.91
CA THR A 34 -5.65 -13.43 -2.62
C THR A 34 -5.39 -11.95 -2.75
N ILE A 35 -5.80 -11.18 -1.76
CA ILE A 35 -5.50 -9.76 -1.66
C ILE A 35 -5.08 -9.44 -0.23
N ASP A 36 -3.99 -8.69 -0.10
CA ASP A 36 -3.52 -8.24 1.19
C ASP A 36 -4.46 -7.18 1.79
N ARG A 37 -4.36 -6.94 3.10
CA ARG A 37 -5.18 -5.94 3.81
C ARG A 37 -6.71 -6.10 3.64
N LEU A 38 -7.19 -7.32 3.41
CA LEU A 38 -8.61 -7.58 3.26
C LEU A 38 -9.39 -7.25 4.55
N PRO A 39 -10.44 -6.41 4.50
CA PRO A 39 -11.32 -6.17 5.64
C PRO A 39 -12.10 -7.43 6.01
N GLU A 40 -12.30 -7.67 7.31
CA GLU A 40 -13.09 -8.81 7.78
C GLU A 40 -14.53 -8.72 7.24
N GLY A 41 -14.98 -9.77 6.54
CA GLY A 41 -16.32 -9.86 5.97
C GLY A 41 -16.48 -9.33 4.54
N GLN A 42 -15.42 -8.84 3.87
CA GLN A 42 -15.46 -8.51 2.44
C GLN A 42 -14.81 -9.58 1.57
N SER A 43 -15.32 -9.76 0.34
CA SER A 43 -14.68 -10.60 -0.67
C SER A 43 -13.46 -9.89 -1.27
N GLY A 44 -12.42 -10.65 -1.58
CA GLY A 44 -11.19 -10.08 -2.20
C GLY A 44 -11.46 -9.29 -3.49
N LYS A 45 -12.45 -9.72 -4.28
CA LYS A 45 -12.94 -9.00 -5.46
C LYS A 45 -13.54 -7.63 -5.10
N ALA A 46 -14.43 -7.57 -4.13
CA ALA A 46 -15.06 -6.32 -3.71
C ALA A 46 -14.03 -5.32 -3.16
N TRP A 47 -13.08 -5.81 -2.37
CA TRP A 47 -11.98 -4.98 -1.87
C TRP A 47 -11.07 -4.47 -2.98
N PHE A 48 -10.73 -5.34 -3.96
CA PHE A 48 -9.99 -4.92 -5.14
C PHE A 48 -10.74 -3.84 -5.95
N GLU A 49 -12.05 -4.02 -6.16
CA GLU A 49 -12.88 -3.04 -6.87
C GLU A 49 -12.90 -1.69 -6.16
N HIS A 50 -12.99 -1.68 -4.81
CA HIS A 50 -12.90 -0.46 -4.00
C HIS A 50 -11.55 0.24 -4.13
N LEU A 51 -10.45 -0.51 -4.01
CA LEU A 51 -9.10 0.01 -4.18
C LEU A 51 -8.87 0.52 -5.61
N TYR A 52 -9.39 -0.17 -6.62
CA TYR A 52 -9.26 0.22 -8.01
C TYR A 52 -10.08 1.49 -8.31
N ALA A 53 -11.28 1.62 -7.75
CA ALA A 53 -12.11 2.81 -7.92
C ALA A 53 -11.47 4.07 -7.33
N ASN A 54 -10.82 3.95 -6.16
CA ASN A 54 -10.28 5.11 -5.43
C ASN A 54 -8.77 5.34 -5.65
N ALA A 55 -8.02 4.30 -6.01
CA ALA A 55 -6.56 4.31 -6.08
C ALA A 55 -5.99 3.60 -7.33
N SER A 56 -6.75 3.55 -8.44
CA SER A 56 -6.29 2.99 -9.73
C SER A 56 -4.98 3.61 -10.24
N SER A 57 -4.73 4.90 -9.99
CA SER A 57 -3.48 5.57 -10.35
C SER A 57 -2.22 4.95 -9.71
N TYR A 58 -2.40 4.25 -8.59
CA TYR A 58 -1.34 3.59 -7.82
C TYR A 58 -1.24 2.08 -8.10
N TYR A 59 -2.10 1.57 -8.99
CA TYR A 59 -2.16 0.16 -9.32
C TYR A 59 -1.14 -0.21 -10.40
N ARG A 60 -0.41 -1.29 -10.17
CA ARG A 60 0.57 -1.83 -11.11
C ARG A 60 0.34 -3.32 -11.29
N THR A 61 0.15 -3.72 -12.55
CA THR A 61 0.08 -5.12 -12.93
C THR A 61 1.46 -5.65 -13.26
N PHE A 62 1.70 -6.91 -12.89
CA PHE A 62 2.81 -7.73 -13.35
C PHE A 62 2.27 -8.81 -14.29
N ALA A 63 3.13 -9.29 -15.19
CA ALA A 63 2.83 -10.48 -15.98
C ALA A 63 2.50 -11.66 -15.07
N ASN A 64 1.67 -12.59 -15.56
CA ASN A 64 1.27 -13.83 -14.88
C ASN A 64 0.28 -13.66 -13.71
N GLY A 65 -0.68 -12.73 -13.83
CA GLY A 65 -1.79 -12.60 -12.88
C GLY A 65 -1.37 -12.09 -11.50
N ARG A 66 -0.34 -11.26 -11.43
CA ARG A 66 0.08 -10.61 -10.17
C ARG A 66 -0.13 -9.12 -10.32
N GLY A 67 -0.60 -8.46 -9.28
CA GLY A 67 -0.72 -7.02 -9.23
C GLY A 67 -0.34 -6.53 -7.85
N PHE A 68 -0.05 -5.25 -7.74
CA PHE A 68 0.11 -4.60 -6.46
C PHE A 68 -0.36 -3.16 -6.55
N PHE A 69 -0.88 -2.66 -5.44
CA PHE A 69 -1.09 -1.24 -5.26
C PHE A 69 0.05 -0.69 -4.42
N ARG A 70 0.62 0.45 -4.84
CA ARG A 70 1.60 1.20 -4.05
C ARG A 70 0.98 2.54 -3.68
N ILE A 71 0.20 2.56 -2.60
CA ILE A 71 -0.60 3.72 -2.21
C ILE A 71 0.12 4.43 -1.07
N PRO A 72 0.37 5.75 -1.15
CA PRO A 72 0.92 6.49 -0.02
C PRO A 72 0.03 6.32 1.22
N ALA A 73 0.60 6.07 2.42
CA ALA A 73 -0.18 5.88 3.64
C ALA A 73 -1.22 6.98 3.90
N SER A 74 -0.93 8.23 3.57
CA SER A 74 -1.87 9.35 3.70
C SER A 74 -3.12 9.18 2.83
N VAL A 75 -2.96 8.66 1.61
CA VAL A 75 -4.09 8.36 0.71
C VAL A 75 -4.81 7.12 1.23
N PHE A 76 -4.07 6.08 1.60
CA PHE A 76 -4.67 4.84 2.11
C PHE A 76 -5.53 5.07 3.36
N ALA A 77 -5.13 5.95 4.27
CA ALA A 77 -5.90 6.28 5.47
C ALA A 77 -7.26 6.94 5.17
N THR A 78 -7.47 7.42 3.94
CA THR A 78 -8.72 8.04 3.48
C THR A 78 -9.61 7.10 2.65
N LEU A 79 -9.15 5.88 2.37
CA LEU A 79 -9.86 4.84 1.60
C LEU A 79 -10.81 4.02 2.49
#